data_AF-A0A4U3B7E7-F1
#
_entry.id   AF-A0A4U3B7E7-F1
#
_cell.length_a   1.000
_cell.length_b   1.000
_cell.length_c   1.000
_cell.angle_alpha   90.00
_cell.angle_beta   90.00
_cell.angle_gamma   90.00
#
_symmetry.space_group_name_H-M   'P 1'
#
loop_
_entity.id
_entity.type
_entity.pdbx_description
1 polymer ?
#
loop_
_entity_poly.entity_id
_entity_poly.type
_entity_poly.pdbx_seq_one_letter_code
_entity_poly.pdbx_strand_id
1 'polypeptide(L)'
;KLSTLPLITFVVIFGTLIAFYLYLDSIRYLTPKETTLFGCTEPLAAIISSVLILHVPFQSFQLLGAFCVIVMVLILSQKPDEGKPKLKLVHAKKENIQ
;
A
#
# COMPACT_ATOMS: atom_id res chain seq x y z
N LYS A 1 -0.30 36.78 -14.03
CA LYS A 1 -0.73 35.36 -14.20
C LYS A 1 0.42 34.40 -14.60
N LEU A 2 1.57 34.89 -15.11
CA LEU A 2 2.71 34.02 -15.47
C LEU A 2 3.64 33.62 -14.29
N SER A 3 3.58 34.34 -13.16
CA SER A 3 4.54 34.18 -12.06
C SER A 3 4.34 32.95 -11.18
N THR A 4 3.16 32.31 -11.20
CA THR A 4 2.88 31.10 -10.42
C THR A 4 3.28 29.81 -11.13
N LEU A 5 3.46 29.87 -12.45
CA LEU A 5 3.88 28.74 -13.28
C LEU A 5 5.19 28.09 -12.79
N PRO A 6 6.29 28.83 -12.53
CA PRO A 6 7.53 28.22 -12.05
C PRO A 6 7.38 27.60 -10.66
N LEU A 7 6.54 28.17 -9.78
CA LEU A 7 6.26 27.62 -8.46
C LEU A 7 5.54 26.26 -8.54
N ILE A 8 4.53 26.18 -9.42
CA ILE A 8 3.76 24.96 -9.64
C ILE A 8 4.65 23.90 -10.30
N THR A 9 5.45 24.26 -11.31
CA THR A 9 6.39 23.33 -11.93
C THR A 9 7.41 22.79 -10.92
N PHE A 10 7.94 23.65 -10.05
CA PHE A 10 8.86 23.23 -8.99
C PHE A 10 8.21 22.23 -8.03
N VAL A 11 7.02 22.54 -7.49
CA VAL A 11 6.35 21.64 -6.53
C VAL A 11 5.94 20.31 -7.16
N VAL A 12 5.53 20.31 -8.43
CA VAL A 12 5.16 19.08 -9.15
C VAL A 12 6.38 18.21 -9.40
N ILE A 13 7.51 18.78 -9.84
CA ILE A 13 8.73 18.03 -10.11
C ILE A 13 9.32 17.47 -8.81
N PHE A 14 9.53 18.32 -7.80
CA PHE A 14 10.22 17.93 -6.57
C PHE A 14 9.30 17.28 -5.54
N GLY A 15 8.07 17.75 -5.40
CA GLY A 15 7.12 17.24 -4.39
C GLY A 15 6.32 16.02 -4.86
N THR A 16 6.06 15.88 -6.16
CA THR A 16 5.23 14.79 -6.69
C THR A 16 6.03 13.80 -7.53
N LEU A 17 6.69 14.24 -8.61
CA LEU A 17 7.34 13.32 -9.55
C LEU A 17 8.55 12.60 -8.95
N ILE A 18 9.44 13.32 -8.26
CA ILE A 18 10.61 12.69 -7.62
C ILE A 18 10.18 11.77 -6.47
N ALA A 19 9.25 12.21 -5.63
CA ALA A 19 8.72 11.40 -4.53
C ALA A 19 8.04 10.12 -5.06
N PHE A 20 7.24 10.25 -6.13
CA PHE A 20 6.59 9.11 -6.77
C PHE A 20 7.59 8.20 -7.49
N TYR A 21 8.62 8.74 -8.13
CA TYR A 21 9.67 7.94 -8.76
C TYR A 21 10.43 7.11 -7.73
N LEU A 22 10.82 7.70 -6.60
CA LEU A 22 11.48 6.97 -5.50
C LEU A 22 10.55 5.90 -4.90
N TYR A 23 9.26 6.19 -4.79
CA TYR A 23 8.25 5.21 -4.39
C TYR A 23 8.17 4.03 -5.37
N LEU A 24 8.10 4.30 -6.69
CA LEU A 24 8.08 3.28 -7.74
C LEU A 24 9.37 2.45 -7.78
N ASP A 25 10.52 3.08 -7.57
CA ASP A 25 11.80 2.41 -7.47
C ASP A 25 11.83 1.47 -6.27
N SER A 26 11.35 1.93 -5.10
CA SER A 26 11.26 1.12 -3.88
C SER A 26 10.36 -0.12 -4.04
N ILE A 27 9.18 0.00 -4.66
CA ILE A 27 8.29 -1.16 -4.90
C ILE A 27 8.81 -2.13 -5.97
N ARG A 28 9.79 -1.74 -6.78
CA ARG A 28 10.43 -2.62 -7.78
C ARG A 28 11.36 -3.65 -7.17
N TYR A 29 11.90 -3.35 -5.99
CA TYR A 29 12.76 -4.25 -5.20
C TYR A 29 12.00 -5.05 -4.14
N LEU A 30 10.70 -4.79 -3.98
CA LEU A 30 9.87 -5.33 -2.92
C LEU A 30 9.01 -6.51 -3.40
N THR A 31 8.99 -7.58 -2.61
CA THR A 31 8.13 -8.75 -2.84
C THR A 31 6.66 -8.31 -2.77
N PRO A 32 5.71 -8.89 -3.56
CA PRO A 32 4.29 -8.51 -3.62
C PRO A 32 3.56 -8.26 -2.29
N LYS A 33 4.07 -8.82 -1.19
CA LYS A 33 3.60 -8.59 0.18
C LYS A 33 3.82 -7.15 0.64
N GLU A 34 5.00 -6.61 0.39
CA GLU A 34 5.39 -5.28 0.85
C GLU A 34 4.67 -4.21 0.02
N THR A 35 4.54 -4.40 -1.30
CA THR A 35 3.73 -3.51 -2.16
C THR A 35 2.27 -3.44 -1.71
N THR A 36 1.70 -4.55 -1.22
CA THR A 36 0.35 -4.56 -0.63
C THR A 36 0.29 -3.75 0.67
N LEU A 37 1.33 -3.82 1.51
CA LEU A 37 1.44 -3.00 2.72
C LEU A 37 1.49 -1.51 2.40
N PHE A 38 2.24 -1.10 1.37
CA PHE A 38 2.26 0.28 0.89
C PHE A 38 0.88 0.73 0.37
N GLY A 39 0.14 -0.12 -0.34
CA GLY A 39 -1.24 0.17 -0.74
C GLY A 39 -2.20 0.30 0.45
N CYS A 40 -2.04 -0.53 1.48
CA CYS A 40 -2.79 -0.41 2.74
C CYS A 40 -2.39 0.80 3.59
N THR A 41 -1.25 1.43 3.30
CA THR A 41 -0.80 2.64 4.00
C THR A 41 -1.62 3.86 3.58
N GLU A 42 -2.21 3.87 2.38
CA GLU A 42 -3.05 4.98 1.90
C GLU A 42 -4.26 5.28 2.81
N PRO A 43 -5.15 4.32 3.14
CA PRO A 43 -6.25 4.59 4.06
C PRO A 43 -5.76 4.90 5.48
N LEU A 44 -4.63 4.33 5.90
CA LEU A 44 -4.04 4.60 7.22
C LEU A 44 -3.53 6.06 7.32
N ALA A 45 -2.79 6.51 6.32
CA ALA A 45 -2.30 7.89 6.22
C ALA A 45 -3.45 8.89 6.15
N ALA A 46 -4.54 8.55 5.45
CA ALA A 46 -5.76 9.36 5.43
C ALA A 46 -6.39 9.49 6.83
N ILE A 47 -6.50 8.40 7.59
CA ILE A 47 -7.00 8.42 8.97
C ILE A 47 -6.11 9.30 9.86
N ILE A 48 -4.79 9.08 9.83
CA ILE A 48 -3.82 9.82 10.64
C ILE A 48 -3.85 11.32 10.28
N SER A 49 -3.84 11.65 8.99
CA SER A 49 -3.94 13.02 8.47
C SER A 49 -5.25 13.69 8.91
N SER A 50 -6.37 12.96 8.85
CA SER A 50 -7.67 13.46 9.31
C SER A 50 -7.67 13.80 10.81
N VAL A 51 -7.03 12.97 11.64
CA VAL A 51 -6.90 13.21 13.09
C VAL A 51 -5.96 14.39 13.38
N LEU A 52 -4.78 14.40 12.76
CA LEU A 52 -3.72 15.36 13.09
C LEU A 52 -3.93 16.75 12.47
N ILE A 53 -4.42 16.82 11.24
CA ILE A 53 -4.49 18.08 10.46
C ILE A 53 -5.89 18.67 10.49
N LEU A 54 -6.93 17.84 10.33
CA LEU A 54 -8.29 18.32 10.10
C LEU A 54 -9.11 18.45 11.39
N HIS A 55 -8.69 17.77 12.47
CA HIS A 55 -9.30 17.82 13.82
C HIS A 55 -10.84 17.76 13.78
N VAL A 56 -11.39 16.99 12.84
CA VAL A 56 -12.84 16.83 12.65
C VAL A 56 -13.39 16.11 13.86
N PRO A 57 -14.59 16.46 14.37
CA PRO A 57 -15.22 15.70 15.44
C PRO A 57 -15.52 14.28 14.94
N PHE A 58 -14.61 13.35 15.28
CA PHE A 58 -14.79 11.93 15.00
C PHE A 58 -16.02 11.46 15.76
N GLN A 59 -17.09 11.20 15.03
CA GLN A 59 -18.25 10.51 15.57
C GLN A 59 -17.88 9.06 15.89
N SER A 60 -18.60 8.44 16.82
CA SER A 60 -18.31 7.08 17.32
C SER A 60 -18.21 6.04 16.19
N PHE A 61 -18.98 6.22 15.11
CA PHE A 61 -18.94 5.37 13.92
C PHE A 61 -17.63 5.50 13.11
N GLN A 62 -17.06 6.70 13.08
CA GLN A 62 -15.83 6.99 12.35
C GLN A 62 -14.61 6.40 13.07
N LEU A 63 -14.65 6.38 14.41
CA LEU A 63 -13.65 5.70 15.23
C LEU A 63 -13.70 4.17 15.04
N LEU A 64 -14.91 3.60 14.99
CA LEU A 64 -15.11 2.17 14.74
C LEU A 64 -14.63 1.77 13.34
N GLY A 65 -14.93 2.57 12.32
CA GLY A 65 -14.44 2.36 10.96
C GLY A 65 -12.91 2.43 10.87
N ALA A 66 -12.31 3.45 11.49
CA ALA A 66 -10.86 3.60 11.55
C ALA A 66 -10.19 2.41 12.26
N PHE A 67 -10.74 1.97 13.39
CA PHE A 67 -10.26 0.80 14.11
C PHE A 67 -10.36 -0.48 13.26
N CYS A 68 -11.48 -0.68 12.56
CA CYS A 68 -11.69 -1.83 11.67
C CYS A 68 -10.66 -1.87 10.52
N VAL A 69 -10.38 -0.73 9.89
CA VAL A 69 -9.37 -0.61 8.83
C VAL A 69 -7.98 -0.94 9.38
N ILE A 70 -7.59 -0.39 10.54
CA ILE A 70 -6.29 -0.68 11.17
C ILE A 70 -6.17 -2.19 11.47
N VAL A 71 -7.18 -2.81 12.06
CA VAL A 71 -7.20 -4.25 12.36
C VAL A 71 -7.08 -5.09 11.09
N MET A 72 -7.82 -4.74 10.02
CA MET A 72 -7.73 -5.43 8.74
C MET A 72 -6.32 -5.37 8.14
N VAL A 73 -5.67 -4.20 8.18
CA VAL A 73 -4.29 -4.04 7.69
C VAL A 73 -3.31 -4.85 8.54
N LEU A 74 -3.45 -4.85 9.87
CA LEU A 74 -2.59 -5.66 10.75
C LEU A 74 -2.74 -7.17 10.48
N ILE A 75 -3.97 -7.66 10.28
CA ILE A 75 -4.22 -9.07 9.94
C ILE A 75 -3.59 -9.42 8.59
N LEU A 76 -3.76 -8.57 7.57
CA LEU A 76 -3.15 -8.80 6.25
C LEU A 76 -1.62 -8.72 6.28
N SER A 77 -1.07 -7.81 7.08
CA SER A 77 0.38 -7.67 7.26
C SER A 77 1.02 -8.89 7.92
N GLN A 78 0.27 -9.63 8.76
CA GLN A 78 0.80 -10.80 9.44
C GLN A 78 0.63 -12.12 8.69
N LYS A 79 -0.17 -12.20 7.63
CA LYS A 79 -0.37 -13.47 6.90
C LYS A 79 0.88 -13.80 6.07
N PRO A 80 1.68 -14.83 6.43
CA PRO A 80 2.68 -15.37 5.53
C PRO A 80 1.95 -16.27 4.53
N ASP A 81 2.05 -15.96 3.24
CA ASP A 81 1.94 -16.91 2.11
C ASP A 81 1.05 -18.15 2.33
N GLU A 82 -0.25 -18.02 2.08
CA GLU A 82 -1.04 -19.18 1.61
C GLU A 82 -1.25 -18.99 0.12
N GLY A 83 -0.15 -19.19 -0.64
CA GLY A 83 -0.07 -18.83 -2.05
C GLY A 83 0.78 -19.76 -2.92
N LYS A 84 1.03 -21.00 -2.48
CA LYS A 84 1.42 -22.08 -3.40
C LYS A 84 0.40 -23.22 -3.34
N PRO A 85 -0.60 -23.24 -4.24
CA PRO A 85 -1.36 -24.46 -4.47
C PRO A 85 -0.40 -25.51 -5.04
N LYS A 86 -0.11 -26.53 -4.24
CA LYS A 86 0.25 -27.91 -4.63
C LYS A 86 0.79 -28.12 -6.06
N LEU A 87 1.88 -27.46 -6.45
CA LEU A 87 2.65 -27.81 -7.65
C LEU A 87 3.66 -28.93 -7.36
N LYS A 88 3.19 -29.99 -6.71
CA LYS A 88 3.90 -31.27 -6.49
C LYS A 88 3.12 -32.46 -7.08
N LEU A 89 2.13 -32.21 -7.94
CA LEU A 89 1.41 -33.26 -8.69
C LEU A 89 1.96 -33.47 -10.12
N VAL A 90 2.89 -32.64 -10.59
CA VAL A 90 3.46 -32.76 -11.95
C VAL A 90 4.63 -33.74 -12.03
N HIS A 91 5.33 -34.04 -10.92
CA HIS A 91 6.43 -35.01 -10.95
C HIS A 91 6.01 -36.47 -10.73
N ALA A 92 4.82 -36.75 -10.19
CA ALA A 92 4.35 -38.13 -10.02
C ALA A 92 3.80 -38.76 -11.32
N LYS A 93 3.51 -37.97 -12.37
CA LYS A 93 2.96 -38.48 -13.64
C LYS A 93 4.00 -38.72 -14.74
N LYS A 94 5.29 -38.47 -14.47
CA LYS A 94 6.39 -38.67 -15.44
C LYS A 94 7.16 -39.98 -15.25
N GLU A 95 6.94 -40.71 -14.16
CA GLU A 95 7.52 -42.03 -13.86
C GLU A 95 6.46 -43.15 -13.93
N ASN A 96 5.50 -43.03 -14.85
CA ASN A 96 4.64 -44.15 -15.23
C ASN A 96 4.58 -44.28 -16.76
N ILE A 97 5.55 -43.67 -17.44
CA ILE A 97 5.78 -43.72 -18.89
C ILE A 97 7.30 -43.85 -19.13
N GLN A 98 7.89 -44.86 -18.50
CA GLN A 98 9.05 -45.66 -18.93
C GLN A 98 8.88 -47.02 -18.26
#